data_AF-A0A3B0SZD2-F1
#
_entry.id   AF-A0A3B0SZD2-F1
#
_cell.length_a   1.000
_cell.length_b   1.000
_cell.length_c   1.000
_cell.angle_alpha   90.00
_cell.angle_beta   90.00
_cell.angle_gamma   90.00
#
_symmetry.space_group_name_H-M   'P 1'
#
loop_
_entity.id
_entity.type
_entity.pdbx_description
1 polymer ?
#
loop_
_entity_poly.entity_id
_entity_poly.type
_entity_poly.pdbx_seq_one_letter_code
_entity_poly.pdbx_strand_id
1 'polypeptide(L)'
;MAAADKAPALYGLDRMGMTEALAALNVPASQLRMRVGQLWNWTYVRGATDFSQMTTIGKDLRAAMASVLTLERPEIVSEQVSTDGTRKWLLRFAPGPGEKTPAEVETVYIPEEARGTLCLSSQVGCTLNCSFCHTGTQKLVRNLTTADIVGQIMVARDRLGDWRDAGKAPEQRLVTNVVMMGMGEPLYNFDEVARALLIASDGEGLSISKRRITLSTSGVVPMIDKVGSDIGVRLAISLHGVTDEVRDILVPINRKYPIADLMAACRRFPGLSNAKRITFEYVMLKGINDSPADARRLVALLRGIPAKINLIPFNPWPGSPYECSDWDVIERFSDIVARAGYASPVRSPRGRDIMAACGQLKSESEKLTAKERQADT
;
A
#
# COMPACT_ATOMS: atom_id res chain seq x y z
N MET A 1 -19.65 -23.08 18.57
CA MET A 1 -18.25 -23.54 18.41
C MET A 1 -17.40 -22.31 18.16
N ALA A 2 -16.51 -21.96 19.08
CA ALA A 2 -15.55 -20.86 18.84
C ALA A 2 -14.83 -21.14 17.52
N ALA A 3 -14.81 -20.17 16.60
CA ALA A 3 -14.00 -20.27 15.40
C ALA A 3 -12.56 -20.57 15.85
N ALA A 4 -12.03 -21.74 15.50
CA ALA A 4 -10.63 -22.05 15.76
C ALA A 4 -9.81 -20.95 15.08
N ASP A 5 -9.02 -20.20 15.85
CA ASP A 5 -8.13 -19.18 15.31
C ASP A 5 -7.27 -19.84 14.23
N LYS A 6 -7.41 -19.36 12.99
CA LYS A 6 -6.65 -19.88 11.85
C LYS A 6 -5.16 -19.68 12.15
N ALA A 7 -4.35 -20.71 11.93
CA ALA A 7 -2.91 -20.66 12.18
C ALA A 7 -2.28 -19.41 11.51
N PRO A 8 -1.36 -18.69 12.17
CA PRO A 8 -0.75 -17.50 11.59
C PRO A 8 0.04 -17.83 10.33
N ALA A 9 0.02 -16.92 9.37
CA ALA A 9 0.78 -17.06 8.15
C ALA A 9 2.29 -16.95 8.43
N LEU A 10 3.09 -17.86 7.87
CA LEU A 10 4.55 -17.76 7.92
C LEU A 10 5.03 -16.51 7.15
N TYR A 11 4.39 -16.19 6.02
CA TYR A 11 4.61 -14.91 5.37
C TYR A 11 3.97 -13.80 6.20
N GLY A 12 4.67 -12.68 6.36
CA GLY A 12 4.28 -11.60 7.27
C GLY A 12 4.95 -11.69 8.65
N LEU A 13 5.50 -12.84 9.05
CA LEU A 13 6.46 -12.87 10.15
C LEU A 13 7.78 -12.26 9.69
N ASP A 14 8.31 -11.34 10.48
CA ASP A 14 9.70 -10.90 10.34
C ASP A 14 10.66 -11.98 10.86
N ARG A 15 11.97 -11.73 10.78
CA ARG A 15 12.98 -12.70 11.22
C ARG A 15 12.89 -13.01 12.71
N MET A 16 12.46 -12.05 13.52
CA MET A 16 12.27 -12.25 14.96
C MET A 16 11.05 -13.16 15.20
N GLY A 17 9.92 -12.87 14.55
CA GLY A 17 8.73 -13.71 14.60
C GLY A 17 8.97 -15.14 14.10
N MET A 18 9.75 -15.32 13.03
CA MET A 18 10.17 -16.66 12.57
C MET A 18 11.09 -17.36 13.60
N THR A 19 11.95 -16.61 14.29
CA THR A 19 12.81 -17.14 15.35
C THR A 19 11.97 -17.65 16.52
N GLU A 20 11.01 -16.84 16.97
CA GLU A 20 10.08 -17.18 18.06
C GLU A 20 9.22 -18.40 17.71
N ALA A 21 8.67 -18.46 16.50
CA ALA A 21 7.87 -19.59 16.03
C ALA A 21 8.71 -20.89 16.01
N LEU A 22 9.96 -20.84 15.56
CA LEU A 22 10.85 -22.00 15.56
C LEU A 22 11.28 -22.40 16.98
N ALA A 23 11.53 -21.44 17.86
CA ALA A 23 11.86 -21.72 19.26
C ALA A 23 10.68 -22.40 19.99
N ALA A 24 9.44 -21.97 19.72
CA ALA A 24 8.23 -22.62 20.24
C ALA A 24 8.07 -24.08 19.76
N LEU A 25 8.67 -24.42 18.61
CA LEU A 25 8.75 -25.79 18.10
C LEU A 25 9.99 -26.56 18.60
N ASN A 26 10.64 -26.08 19.66
CA ASN A 26 11.83 -26.69 20.27
C ASN A 26 13.04 -26.82 19.31
N VAL A 27 13.14 -25.96 18.29
CA VAL A 27 14.33 -25.92 17.46
C VAL A 27 15.51 -25.39 18.28
N PRO A 28 16.67 -26.09 18.34
CA PRO A 28 17.80 -25.67 19.16
C PRO A 28 18.27 -24.25 18.81
N ALA A 29 18.61 -23.45 19.83
CA ALA A 29 19.05 -22.06 19.66
C ALA A 29 20.21 -21.92 18.65
N SER A 30 21.13 -22.91 18.62
CA SER A 30 22.25 -22.97 17.68
C SER A 30 21.84 -23.09 16.21
N GLN A 31 20.62 -23.57 15.93
CA GLN A 31 20.09 -23.77 14.57
C GLN A 31 19.16 -22.64 14.11
N LEU A 32 18.62 -21.82 15.03
CA LEU A 32 17.57 -20.84 14.72
C LEU A 32 17.97 -19.91 13.58
N ARG A 33 19.16 -19.30 13.63
CA ARG A 33 19.63 -18.39 12.59
C ARG A 33 19.64 -19.02 11.19
N MET A 34 20.15 -20.25 11.09
CA MET A 34 20.20 -21.00 9.84
C MET A 34 18.78 -21.34 9.35
N ARG A 35 17.90 -21.82 10.25
CA ARG A 35 16.52 -22.22 9.91
C ARG A 35 15.68 -21.02 9.49
N VAL A 36 15.82 -19.87 10.15
CA VAL A 36 15.20 -18.61 9.72
C VAL A 36 15.64 -18.24 8.31
N GLY A 37 16.94 -18.33 8.00
CA GLY A 37 17.44 -18.09 6.63
C GLY A 37 16.84 -19.04 5.59
N GLN A 38 16.67 -20.32 5.93
CA GLN A 38 16.01 -21.29 5.06
C GLN A 38 14.52 -20.95 4.84
N LEU A 39 13.77 -20.65 5.90
CA LEU A 39 12.37 -20.23 5.80
C LEU A 39 12.22 -18.96 4.98
N TRP A 40 13.04 -17.94 5.27
CA TRP A 40 13.03 -16.67 4.54
C TRP A 40 13.23 -16.86 3.04
N ASN A 41 14.18 -17.73 2.65
CA ASN A 41 14.43 -18.04 1.25
C ASN A 41 13.23 -18.77 0.60
N TRP A 42 12.73 -19.83 1.23
CA TRP A 42 11.59 -20.58 0.70
C TRP A 42 10.34 -19.70 0.56
N THR A 43 10.07 -18.87 1.56
CA THR A 43 8.89 -17.99 1.55
C THR A 43 9.06 -16.87 0.53
N TYR A 44 10.12 -16.05 0.61
CA TYR A 44 10.17 -14.78 -0.10
C TYR A 44 11.01 -14.77 -1.38
N VAL A 45 11.83 -15.80 -1.61
CA VAL A 45 12.63 -15.93 -2.85
C VAL A 45 11.98 -16.94 -3.79
N ARG A 46 11.55 -18.08 -3.24
CA ARG A 46 10.98 -19.20 -4.01
C ARG A 46 9.46 -19.19 -4.07
N GLY A 47 8.79 -18.45 -3.18
CA GLY A 47 7.34 -18.32 -3.19
C GLY A 47 6.61 -19.58 -2.71
N ALA A 48 7.20 -20.37 -1.80
CA ALA A 48 6.62 -21.63 -1.37
C ALA A 48 5.17 -21.47 -0.89
N THR A 49 4.32 -22.40 -1.30
CA THR A 49 2.90 -22.46 -0.95
C THR A 49 2.57 -23.64 -0.05
N ASP A 50 3.51 -24.58 0.12
CA ASP A 50 3.36 -25.76 0.95
C ASP A 50 4.70 -26.08 1.67
N PHE A 51 4.63 -26.47 2.94
CA PHE A 51 5.83 -26.78 3.72
C PHE A 51 6.62 -27.96 3.14
N SER A 52 5.96 -28.91 2.47
CA SER A 52 6.61 -30.04 1.80
C SER A 52 7.57 -29.60 0.67
N GLN A 53 7.41 -28.39 0.13
CA GLN A 53 8.35 -27.85 -0.86
C GLN A 53 9.71 -27.50 -0.24
N MET A 54 9.77 -27.27 1.08
CA MET A 54 10.97 -26.81 1.79
C MET A 54 12.01 -27.92 2.02
N THR A 55 12.59 -28.45 0.94
CA THR A 55 13.46 -29.65 0.97
C THR A 55 14.74 -29.50 1.79
N THR A 56 15.16 -28.26 2.10
CA THR A 56 16.31 -27.99 2.98
C THR A 56 15.97 -28.11 4.48
N ILE A 57 14.71 -28.39 4.82
CA ILE A 57 14.19 -28.55 6.17
C ILE A 57 13.74 -29.99 6.40
N GLY A 58 14.13 -30.58 7.53
CA GLY A 58 13.80 -31.96 7.89
C GLY A 58 12.28 -32.22 7.90
N LYS A 59 11.87 -33.45 7.55
CA LYS A 59 10.46 -33.84 7.43
C LYS A 59 9.67 -33.54 8.71
N ASP A 60 10.24 -33.86 9.87
CA ASP A 60 9.57 -33.69 11.17
C ASP A 60 9.32 -32.21 11.48
N LEU A 61 10.30 -31.34 11.22
CA LEU A 61 10.15 -29.90 11.42
C LEU A 61 9.14 -29.29 10.42
N ARG A 62 9.09 -29.76 9.17
CA ARG A 62 8.06 -29.35 8.20
C ARG A 62 6.65 -29.70 8.70
N ALA A 63 6.47 -30.92 9.21
CA ALA A 63 5.19 -31.36 9.78
C ALA A 63 4.81 -30.56 11.03
N ALA A 64 5.77 -30.31 11.92
CA ALA A 64 5.57 -29.49 13.11
C ALA A 64 5.14 -28.06 12.75
N MET A 65 5.81 -27.41 11.80
CA MET A 65 5.42 -26.08 11.31
C MET A 65 4.03 -26.09 10.69
N ALA A 66 3.71 -27.08 9.85
CA ALA A 66 2.39 -27.18 9.22
C ALA A 66 1.23 -27.35 10.22
N SER A 67 1.52 -27.76 11.46
CA SER A 67 0.51 -27.88 12.52
C SER A 67 0.19 -26.55 13.23
N VAL A 68 1.07 -25.54 13.13
CA VAL A 68 0.93 -24.26 13.88
C VAL A 68 1.08 -23.01 13.01
N LEU A 69 1.46 -23.15 11.74
CA LEU A 69 1.62 -22.07 10.78
C LEU A 69 0.92 -22.43 9.46
N THR A 70 0.58 -21.41 8.66
CA THR A 70 0.07 -21.59 7.30
C THR A 70 0.93 -20.87 6.25
N LEU A 71 0.87 -21.38 5.02
CA LEU A 71 1.38 -20.73 3.80
C LEU A 71 0.24 -20.34 2.85
N GLU A 72 -1.01 -20.61 3.22
CA GLU A 72 -2.19 -20.32 2.41
C GLU A 72 -2.28 -18.82 2.13
N ARG A 73 -2.44 -18.46 0.86
CA ARG A 73 -2.61 -17.07 0.43
C ARG A 73 -4.03 -16.57 0.74
N PRO A 74 -4.27 -15.25 0.79
CA PRO A 74 -5.64 -14.75 0.76
C PRO A 74 -6.36 -15.23 -0.49
N GLU A 75 -7.66 -15.45 -0.36
CA GLU A 75 -8.51 -15.92 -1.46
C GLU A 75 -8.68 -14.81 -2.50
N ILE A 76 -8.56 -15.13 -3.78
CA ILE A 76 -8.91 -14.22 -4.88
C ILE A 76 -10.39 -14.38 -5.17
N VAL A 77 -11.21 -13.46 -4.66
CA VAL A 77 -12.67 -13.46 -4.88
C VAL A 77 -12.99 -13.10 -6.33
N SER A 78 -12.26 -12.14 -6.89
CA SER A 78 -12.36 -11.79 -8.30
C SER A 78 -11.04 -11.25 -8.85
N GLU A 79 -10.82 -11.46 -10.15
CA GLU A 79 -9.73 -10.89 -10.92
C GLU A 79 -10.31 -10.17 -12.14
N GLN A 80 -9.86 -8.94 -12.38
CA GLN A 80 -10.20 -8.14 -13.55
C GLN A 80 -8.93 -7.71 -14.25
N VAL A 81 -8.93 -7.75 -15.59
CA VAL A 81 -7.80 -7.32 -16.43
C VAL A 81 -8.29 -6.23 -17.37
N SER A 82 -7.69 -5.05 -17.25
CA SER A 82 -7.93 -3.89 -18.09
C SER A 82 -7.38 -4.11 -19.49
N THR A 83 -7.95 -3.39 -20.45
CA THR A 83 -7.41 -3.24 -21.82
C THR A 83 -5.97 -2.70 -21.85
N ASP A 84 -5.53 -1.96 -20.82
CA ASP A 84 -4.16 -1.46 -20.69
C ASP A 84 -3.18 -2.41 -19.96
N GLY A 85 -3.62 -3.64 -19.67
CA GLY A 85 -2.88 -4.66 -18.95
C GLY A 85 -2.92 -4.56 -17.42
N THR A 86 -3.48 -3.47 -16.85
CA THR A 86 -3.69 -3.33 -15.40
C THR A 86 -4.54 -4.48 -14.89
N ARG A 87 -4.12 -5.09 -13.78
CA ARG A 87 -4.87 -6.17 -13.12
C ARG A 87 -5.35 -5.70 -11.77
N LYS A 88 -6.60 -6.01 -11.44
CA LYS A 88 -7.18 -5.78 -10.13
C LYS A 88 -7.64 -7.09 -9.53
N TRP A 89 -7.24 -7.34 -8.30
CA TRP A 89 -7.70 -8.49 -7.52
C TRP A 89 -8.49 -8.01 -6.32
N LEU A 90 -9.68 -8.58 -6.11
CA LEU A 90 -10.39 -8.50 -4.84
C LEU A 90 -9.92 -9.67 -3.98
N LEU A 91 -9.23 -9.37 -2.88
CA LEU A 91 -8.61 -10.36 -2.01
C LEU A 91 -9.37 -10.45 -0.70
N ARG A 92 -9.79 -11.66 -0.33
CA ARG A 92 -10.44 -11.96 0.95
C ARG A 92 -9.42 -12.53 1.92
N PHE A 93 -9.31 -11.84 3.05
CA PHE A 93 -8.49 -12.22 4.19
C PHE A 93 -9.37 -12.90 5.23
N ALA A 94 -8.80 -13.88 5.92
CA ALA A 94 -9.43 -14.46 7.08
C ALA A 94 -9.73 -13.37 8.14
N PRO A 95 -10.68 -13.61 9.06
CA PRO A 95 -10.88 -12.73 10.19
C PRO A 95 -9.55 -12.51 10.94
N GLY A 96 -9.25 -11.25 11.26
CA GLY A 96 -8.09 -10.91 12.09
C GLY A 96 -8.33 -11.27 13.57
N PRO A 97 -7.31 -11.11 14.43
CA PRO A 97 -7.46 -11.34 15.86
C PRO A 97 -8.63 -10.54 16.45
N GLY A 98 -9.60 -11.23 17.04
CA GLY A 98 -10.80 -10.61 17.63
C GLY A 98 -11.87 -10.14 16.61
N GLU A 99 -11.68 -10.40 15.32
CA GLU A 99 -12.67 -10.15 14.27
C GLU A 99 -13.44 -11.43 13.97
N LYS A 100 -14.74 -11.30 13.68
CA LYS A 100 -15.60 -12.44 13.35
C LYS A 100 -15.79 -12.64 11.85
N THR A 101 -15.59 -11.59 11.06
CA THR A 101 -15.85 -11.60 9.61
C THR A 101 -14.57 -11.50 8.82
N PRO A 102 -14.50 -12.17 7.66
CA PRO A 102 -13.43 -11.93 6.71
C PRO A 102 -13.47 -10.48 6.24
N ALA A 103 -12.36 -10.01 5.72
CA ALA A 103 -12.29 -8.67 5.15
C ALA A 103 -11.75 -8.72 3.73
N GLU A 104 -12.29 -7.87 2.87
CA GLU A 104 -11.92 -7.81 1.47
C GLU A 104 -11.30 -6.46 1.13
N VAL A 105 -10.17 -6.51 0.43
CA VAL A 105 -9.53 -5.32 -0.13
C VAL A 105 -9.13 -5.54 -1.56
N GLU A 106 -9.06 -4.46 -2.31
CA GLU A 106 -8.56 -4.49 -3.68
C GLU A 106 -7.04 -4.28 -3.71
N THR A 107 -6.37 -4.99 -4.62
CA THR A 107 -4.95 -4.84 -4.94
C THR A 107 -4.80 -4.66 -6.44
N VAL A 108 -3.97 -3.71 -6.88
CA VAL A 108 -3.84 -3.37 -8.31
C VAL A 108 -2.41 -3.53 -8.77
N TYR A 109 -2.18 -4.30 -9.84
CA TYR A 109 -0.92 -4.37 -10.55
C TYR A 109 -0.98 -3.55 -11.84
N ILE A 110 -0.02 -2.65 -12.02
CA ILE A 110 0.06 -1.71 -13.13
C ILE A 110 1.34 -2.03 -13.93
N PRO A 111 1.25 -2.72 -15.07
CA PRO A 111 2.41 -2.99 -15.92
C PRO A 111 2.79 -1.76 -16.75
N GLU A 112 4.08 -1.55 -16.94
CA GLU A 112 4.68 -0.60 -17.88
C GLU A 112 5.86 -1.28 -18.58
N GLU A 113 6.38 -0.69 -19.65
CA GLU A 113 7.41 -1.32 -20.51
C GLU A 113 8.63 -1.85 -19.74
N ALA A 114 9.10 -1.10 -18.73
CA ALA A 114 10.30 -1.43 -17.96
C ALA A 114 10.06 -1.62 -16.44
N ARG A 115 8.80 -1.60 -15.99
CA ARG A 115 8.47 -1.80 -14.57
C ARG A 115 7.03 -2.30 -14.37
N GLY A 116 6.78 -2.96 -13.26
CA GLY A 116 5.44 -3.25 -12.78
C GLY A 116 5.27 -2.70 -11.36
N THR A 117 4.19 -1.94 -11.16
CA THR A 117 3.89 -1.30 -9.88
C THR A 117 2.71 -1.98 -9.21
N LEU A 118 2.90 -2.42 -7.97
CA LEU A 118 1.84 -3.01 -7.15
C LEU A 118 1.31 -1.96 -6.16
N CYS A 119 0.01 -1.67 -6.27
CA CYS A 119 -0.73 -0.77 -5.40
C CYS A 119 -1.38 -1.59 -4.29
N LEU A 120 -0.91 -1.38 -3.07
CA LEU A 120 -1.31 -2.14 -1.88
C LEU A 120 -2.29 -1.35 -1.02
N SER A 121 -3.26 -2.07 -0.46
CA SER A 121 -4.16 -1.63 0.57
C SER A 121 -3.54 -1.82 1.96
N SER A 122 -3.88 -0.94 2.90
CA SER A 122 -3.38 -0.92 4.29
C SER A 122 -4.50 -1.05 5.33
N GLN A 123 -5.74 -0.77 4.94
CA GLN A 123 -6.93 -0.89 5.77
C GLN A 123 -8.12 -1.33 4.91
N VAL A 124 -9.18 -1.77 5.56
CA VAL A 124 -10.47 -2.10 4.93
C VAL A 124 -11.40 -0.91 5.15
N GLY A 125 -11.68 -0.15 4.08
CA GLY A 125 -12.24 1.20 4.17
C GLY A 125 -11.19 2.24 4.62
N CYS A 126 -11.63 3.47 4.91
CA CYS A 126 -10.74 4.54 5.37
C CYS A 126 -11.48 5.51 6.30
N THR A 127 -10.83 6.01 7.35
CA THR A 127 -11.45 6.99 8.28
C THR A 127 -11.33 8.43 7.83
N LEU A 128 -10.55 8.72 6.79
CA LEU A 128 -10.23 10.09 6.40
C LEU A 128 -11.34 10.78 5.62
N ASN A 129 -12.25 10.02 5.02
CA ASN A 129 -13.40 10.54 4.28
C ASN A 129 -13.03 11.60 3.23
N CYS A 130 -11.89 11.44 2.53
CA CYS A 130 -11.52 12.32 1.43
C CYS A 130 -12.64 12.31 0.39
N SER A 131 -13.24 13.46 0.10
CA SER A 131 -14.52 13.54 -0.61
C SER A 131 -14.45 13.06 -2.05
N PHE A 132 -13.28 13.14 -2.69
CA PHE A 132 -13.03 12.68 -4.06
C PHE A 132 -12.69 11.19 -4.14
N CYS A 133 -12.52 10.50 -3.01
CA CYS A 133 -12.08 9.11 -2.94
C CYS A 133 -13.28 8.17 -2.71
N HIS A 134 -13.44 7.17 -3.57
CA HIS A 134 -14.50 6.18 -3.44
C HIS A 134 -14.33 5.33 -2.16
N THR A 135 -13.10 4.96 -1.80
CA THR A 135 -12.81 4.32 -0.50
C THR A 135 -13.21 5.22 0.68
N GLY A 136 -13.11 6.55 0.53
CA GLY A 136 -13.54 7.52 1.53
C GLY A 136 -15.04 7.48 1.84
N THR A 137 -15.85 6.85 0.98
CA THR A 137 -17.28 6.60 1.23
C THR A 137 -17.53 5.38 2.11
N GLN A 138 -16.54 4.50 2.27
CA GLN A 138 -16.62 3.27 3.05
C GLN A 138 -16.04 3.50 4.44
N LYS A 139 -16.86 3.29 5.47
CA LYS A 139 -16.41 3.36 6.86
C LYS A 139 -15.28 2.36 7.11
N LEU A 140 -14.31 2.74 7.94
CA LEU A 140 -13.25 1.83 8.37
C LEU A 140 -13.84 0.61 9.09
N VAL A 141 -13.57 -0.57 8.53
CA VAL A 141 -13.88 -1.87 9.13
C VAL A 141 -12.74 -2.24 10.10
N ARG A 142 -11.52 -2.49 9.57
CA ARG A 142 -10.33 -2.84 10.35
C ARG A 142 -9.02 -2.44 9.68
N ASN A 143 -7.94 -2.44 10.46
CA ASN A 143 -6.57 -2.42 9.95
C ASN A 143 -6.18 -3.78 9.36
N LEU A 144 -5.33 -3.78 8.34
CA LEU A 144 -4.72 -5.00 7.81
C LEU A 144 -3.50 -5.38 8.65
N THR A 145 -3.31 -6.67 8.89
CA THR A 145 -2.09 -7.16 9.56
C THR A 145 -0.88 -7.12 8.61
N THR A 146 0.33 -7.28 9.14
CA THR A 146 1.54 -7.42 8.31
C THR A 146 1.39 -8.56 7.31
N ALA A 147 0.80 -9.69 7.72
CA ALA A 147 0.53 -10.83 6.84
C ALA A 147 -0.50 -10.49 5.75
N ASP A 148 -1.54 -9.71 6.06
CA ASP A 148 -2.52 -9.26 5.06
C ASP A 148 -1.84 -8.39 3.98
N ILE A 149 -0.99 -7.44 4.39
CA ILE A 149 -0.29 -6.53 3.47
C ILE A 149 0.74 -7.28 2.63
N VAL A 150 1.56 -8.14 3.25
CA VAL A 150 2.53 -8.97 2.52
C VAL A 150 1.81 -9.97 1.61
N GLY A 151 0.68 -10.52 2.05
CA GLY A 151 -0.13 -11.47 1.28
C GLY A 151 -0.58 -10.93 -0.07
N GLN A 152 -0.87 -9.63 -0.16
CA GLN A 152 -1.15 -8.96 -1.44
C GLN A 152 0.05 -9.04 -2.42
N ILE A 153 1.28 -8.88 -1.92
CA ILE A 153 2.51 -9.02 -2.72
C ILE A 153 2.71 -10.47 -3.15
N MET A 154 2.50 -11.41 -2.21
CA MET A 154 2.65 -12.85 -2.47
C MET A 154 1.68 -13.31 -3.55
N VAL A 155 0.39 -12.94 -3.46
CA VAL A 155 -0.62 -13.26 -4.48
C VAL A 155 -0.25 -12.66 -5.83
N ALA A 156 0.15 -11.38 -5.87
CA ALA A 156 0.54 -10.76 -7.13
C ALA A 156 1.70 -11.52 -7.80
N ARG A 157 2.72 -11.92 -7.04
CA ARG A 157 3.83 -12.71 -7.59
C ARG A 157 3.40 -14.10 -8.03
N ASP A 158 2.54 -14.78 -7.26
CA ASP A 158 1.98 -16.08 -7.65
C ASP A 158 1.21 -15.97 -8.98
N ARG A 159 0.36 -14.96 -9.13
CA ARG A 159 -0.47 -14.74 -10.34
C ARG A 159 0.33 -14.30 -11.56
N LEU A 160 1.44 -13.59 -11.33
CA LEU A 160 2.32 -13.12 -12.40
C LEU A 160 3.41 -14.14 -12.76
N GLY A 161 3.58 -15.20 -11.97
CA GLY A 161 4.70 -16.14 -12.13
C GLY A 161 6.06 -15.49 -11.83
N ASP A 162 6.09 -14.48 -10.96
CA ASP A 162 7.27 -13.63 -10.68
C ASP A 162 8.19 -14.23 -9.59
N TRP A 163 8.45 -15.54 -9.68
CA TRP A 163 9.32 -16.30 -8.76
C TRP A 163 10.55 -16.85 -9.48
N ARG A 164 11.70 -16.90 -8.77
CA ARG A 164 13.00 -17.28 -9.37
C ARG A 164 13.08 -18.73 -9.84
N ASP A 165 12.36 -19.64 -9.18
CA ASP A 165 12.45 -21.08 -9.44
C ASP A 165 11.27 -21.62 -10.28
N ALA A 166 10.40 -20.75 -10.79
CA ALA A 166 9.17 -21.15 -11.51
C ALA A 166 9.41 -21.79 -12.90
N GLY A 167 10.64 -22.22 -13.24
CA GLY A 167 10.99 -22.78 -14.55
C GLY A 167 10.87 -21.81 -15.74
N LYS A 168 10.34 -20.60 -15.48
CA LYS A 168 10.15 -19.46 -16.38
C LYS A 168 10.39 -18.18 -15.58
N ALA A 169 11.48 -18.09 -14.83
CA ALA A 169 11.84 -16.83 -14.21
C ALA A 169 11.91 -15.79 -15.33
N PRO A 170 11.07 -14.75 -15.33
CA PRO A 170 11.10 -13.77 -16.39
C PRO A 170 12.50 -13.16 -16.40
N GLU A 171 13.05 -12.88 -17.59
CA GLU A 171 14.38 -12.25 -17.73
C GLU A 171 14.50 -10.98 -16.88
N GLN A 172 13.34 -10.37 -16.57
CA GLN A 172 13.18 -9.24 -15.68
C GLN A 172 12.03 -9.48 -14.69
N ARG A 173 12.23 -9.13 -13.41
CA ARG A 173 11.16 -9.17 -12.40
C ARG A 173 9.97 -8.32 -12.85
N LEU A 174 8.76 -8.84 -12.66
CA LEU A 174 7.52 -8.14 -12.99
C LEU A 174 7.14 -7.14 -11.90
N VAL A 175 7.14 -7.55 -10.63
CA VAL A 175 6.87 -6.65 -9.49
C VAL A 175 8.16 -5.97 -9.06
N THR A 176 8.35 -4.74 -9.53
CA THR A 176 9.57 -3.94 -9.27
C THR A 176 9.31 -2.73 -8.38
N ASN A 177 8.07 -2.28 -8.27
CA ASN A 177 7.65 -1.11 -7.51
C ASN A 177 6.45 -1.45 -6.62
N VAL A 178 6.39 -0.84 -5.43
CA VAL A 178 5.26 -0.95 -4.51
C VAL A 178 4.82 0.45 -4.09
N VAL A 179 3.52 0.68 -4.07
CA VAL A 179 2.93 1.93 -3.57
C VAL A 179 1.82 1.64 -2.56
N MET A 180 1.84 2.32 -1.42
CA MET A 180 0.75 2.29 -0.44
C MET A 180 -0.28 3.36 -0.83
N MET A 181 -1.04 3.08 -1.89
CA MET A 181 -2.05 3.98 -2.48
C MET A 181 -3.36 3.24 -2.78
N GLY A 182 -3.54 2.05 -2.22
CA GLY A 182 -4.79 1.29 -2.27
C GLY A 182 -5.79 1.83 -1.24
N MET A 183 -6.50 0.93 -0.57
CA MET A 183 -7.46 1.28 0.46
C MET A 183 -6.78 1.62 1.79
N GLY A 184 -7.25 2.68 2.45
CA GLY A 184 -6.81 3.08 3.80
C GLY A 184 -5.73 4.17 3.85
N GLU A 185 -5.51 4.71 5.06
CA GLU A 185 -4.42 5.62 5.41
C GLU A 185 -3.28 4.83 6.09
N PRO A 186 -2.14 4.64 5.41
CA PRO A 186 -1.06 3.79 5.92
C PRO A 186 -0.51 4.25 7.28
N LEU A 187 -0.51 5.56 7.57
CA LEU A 187 0.03 6.06 8.84
C LEU A 187 -0.88 5.83 10.05
N TYR A 188 -2.16 5.50 9.84
CA TYR A 188 -3.04 5.00 10.91
C TYR A 188 -2.92 3.48 11.13
N ASN A 189 -2.13 2.80 10.31
CA ASN A 189 -1.75 1.41 10.47
C ASN A 189 -0.22 1.24 10.43
N PHE A 190 0.50 2.19 11.03
CA PHE A 190 1.93 2.35 10.78
C PHE A 190 2.76 1.10 11.14
N ASP A 191 2.51 0.47 12.28
CA ASP A 191 3.37 -0.64 12.73
C ASP A 191 3.27 -1.86 11.80
N GLU A 192 2.06 -2.21 11.35
CA GLU A 192 1.84 -3.30 10.38
C GLU A 192 2.41 -2.95 9.00
N VAL A 193 2.19 -1.70 8.55
CA VAL A 193 2.74 -1.22 7.27
C VAL A 193 4.27 -1.20 7.31
N ALA A 194 4.88 -0.70 8.39
CA ALA A 194 6.33 -0.62 8.55
C ALA A 194 6.97 -2.00 8.46
N ARG A 195 6.45 -2.98 9.22
CA ARG A 195 6.92 -4.37 9.15
C ARG A 195 6.77 -4.95 7.74
N ALA A 196 5.61 -4.76 7.11
CA ALA A 196 5.36 -5.27 5.75
C ALA A 196 6.33 -4.67 4.71
N LEU A 197 6.58 -3.36 4.77
CA LEU A 197 7.51 -2.70 3.85
C LEU A 197 8.97 -3.07 4.12
N LEU A 198 9.34 -3.32 5.38
CA LEU A 198 10.67 -3.84 5.72
C LEU A 198 10.87 -5.25 5.16
N ILE A 199 9.89 -6.16 5.31
CA ILE A 199 9.88 -7.49 4.69
C ILE A 199 9.98 -7.39 3.16
N ALA A 200 9.16 -6.53 2.54
CA ALA A 200 9.18 -6.31 1.09
C ALA A 200 10.54 -5.82 0.56
N SER A 201 11.24 -5.04 1.38
CA SER A 201 12.53 -4.43 1.02
C SER A 201 13.78 -5.24 1.40
N ASP A 202 13.62 -6.31 2.17
CA ASP A 202 14.72 -7.16 2.62
C ASP A 202 15.48 -7.75 1.42
N GLY A 203 16.80 -7.55 1.42
CA GLY A 203 17.67 -7.90 0.30
C GLY A 203 17.76 -9.41 0.04
N GLU A 204 17.52 -10.25 1.05
CA GLU A 204 17.58 -11.71 0.95
C GLU A 204 16.21 -12.35 0.69
N GLY A 205 15.14 -11.55 0.60
CA GLY A 205 13.77 -12.02 0.39
C GLY A 205 13.14 -11.48 -0.90
N LEU A 206 12.08 -10.67 -0.74
CA LEU A 206 11.35 -10.07 -1.86
C LEU A 206 12.23 -9.05 -2.63
N SER A 207 13.21 -8.44 -1.96
CA SER A 207 14.23 -7.54 -2.50
C SER A 207 13.69 -6.38 -3.35
N ILE A 208 12.58 -5.76 -2.95
CA ILE A 208 12.06 -4.56 -3.61
C ILE A 208 12.83 -3.34 -3.07
N SER A 209 13.58 -2.65 -3.92
CA SER A 209 14.39 -1.51 -3.48
C SER A 209 13.54 -0.48 -2.72
N LYS A 210 14.03 0.01 -1.57
CA LYS A 210 13.38 1.10 -0.82
C LYS A 210 13.16 2.37 -1.65
N ARG A 211 13.96 2.57 -2.71
CA ARG A 211 13.79 3.67 -3.70
C ARG A 211 12.62 3.44 -4.66
N ARG A 212 12.05 2.24 -4.71
CA ARG A 212 10.90 1.83 -5.53
C ARG A 212 9.65 1.53 -4.70
N ILE A 213 9.75 1.70 -3.37
CA ILE A 213 8.61 1.66 -2.45
C ILE A 213 8.22 3.10 -2.11
N THR A 214 6.95 3.44 -2.28
CA THR A 214 6.41 4.76 -1.92
C THR A 214 5.24 4.60 -0.96
N LEU A 215 5.35 5.20 0.23
CA LEU A 215 4.23 5.33 1.15
C LEU A 215 3.53 6.66 0.89
N SER A 216 2.23 6.63 0.59
CA SER A 216 1.40 7.83 0.48
C SER A 216 0.65 8.08 1.78
N THR A 217 0.53 9.35 2.17
CA THR A 217 -0.28 9.75 3.33
C THR A 217 -1.06 11.03 3.03
N SER A 218 -2.24 11.15 3.61
CA SER A 218 -3.04 12.38 3.63
C SER A 218 -2.55 13.39 4.66
N GLY A 219 -1.49 13.09 5.40
CA GLY A 219 -0.83 14.03 6.31
C GLY A 219 -1.12 13.77 7.78
N VAL A 220 -0.93 12.54 8.26
CA VAL A 220 -0.86 12.26 9.70
C VAL A 220 0.48 12.79 10.23
N VAL A 221 0.55 14.12 10.45
CA VAL A 221 1.79 14.87 10.69
C VAL A 221 2.75 14.24 11.70
N PRO A 222 2.30 13.79 12.90
CA PRO A 222 3.20 13.19 13.90
C PRO A 222 3.92 11.92 13.43
N MET A 223 3.41 11.26 12.39
CA MET A 223 3.92 9.98 11.88
C MET A 223 4.82 10.13 10.65
N ILE A 224 4.89 11.32 10.04
CA ILE A 224 5.64 11.55 8.79
C ILE A 224 7.14 11.23 8.97
N ASP A 225 7.75 11.65 10.08
CA ASP A 225 9.18 11.42 10.32
C ASP A 225 9.51 9.94 10.38
N LYS A 226 8.64 9.14 11.00
CA LYS A 226 8.83 7.70 11.20
C LYS A 226 8.97 6.96 9.87
N VAL A 227 8.33 7.44 8.80
CA VAL A 227 8.51 6.88 7.45
C VAL A 227 9.97 7.01 7.00
N GLY A 228 10.61 8.13 7.31
CA GLY A 228 11.99 8.42 6.95
C GLY A 228 13.00 7.74 7.88
N SER A 229 12.78 7.76 9.19
CA SER A 229 13.72 7.23 10.19
C SER A 229 13.65 5.71 10.33
N ASP A 230 12.44 5.13 10.35
CA ASP A 230 12.25 3.74 10.75
C ASP A 230 12.21 2.81 9.54
N ILE A 231 11.64 3.27 8.43
CA ILE A 231 11.46 2.47 7.20
C ILE A 231 12.47 2.88 6.12
N GLY A 232 12.62 4.19 5.88
CA GLY A 232 13.55 4.74 4.88
C GLY A 232 13.08 4.65 3.43
N VAL A 233 11.77 4.51 3.19
CA VAL A 233 11.16 4.47 1.84
C VAL A 233 10.89 5.88 1.28
N ARG A 234 10.39 5.98 0.04
CA ARG A 234 9.91 7.25 -0.51
C ARG A 234 8.59 7.67 0.14
N LEU A 235 8.38 8.98 0.24
CA LEU A 235 7.18 9.58 0.78
C LEU A 235 6.41 10.30 -0.34
N ALA A 236 5.12 10.04 -0.41
CA ALA A 236 4.16 10.83 -1.15
C ALA A 236 3.14 11.48 -0.19
N ILE A 237 2.76 12.72 -0.48
CA ILE A 237 1.77 13.49 0.28
C ILE A 237 0.56 13.73 -0.60
N SER A 238 -0.59 13.23 -0.18
CA SER A 238 -1.90 13.54 -0.75
C SER A 238 -2.32 14.95 -0.32
N LEU A 239 -1.85 15.95 -1.08
CA LEU A 239 -2.04 17.37 -0.78
C LEU A 239 -3.42 17.85 -1.23
N HIS A 240 -3.70 17.77 -2.53
CA HIS A 240 -4.99 18.02 -3.21
C HIS A 240 -5.66 19.39 -3.00
N GLY A 241 -5.17 20.24 -2.11
CA GLY A 241 -5.63 21.63 -1.93
C GLY A 241 -4.47 22.51 -1.45
N VAL A 242 -4.44 23.75 -1.93
CA VAL A 242 -3.38 24.74 -1.64
C VAL A 242 -3.81 25.83 -0.67
N THR A 243 -5.03 25.76 -0.17
CA THR A 243 -5.54 26.58 0.93
C THR A 243 -6.26 25.65 1.91
N ASP A 244 -6.30 26.03 3.19
CA ASP A 244 -6.94 25.20 4.21
C ASP A 244 -8.44 25.05 3.95
N GLU A 245 -9.11 26.05 3.38
CA GLU A 245 -10.55 26.00 3.09
C GLU A 245 -10.88 24.92 2.06
N VAL A 246 -10.11 24.85 0.96
CA VAL A 246 -10.27 23.80 -0.05
C VAL A 246 -9.87 22.45 0.51
N ARG A 247 -8.74 22.40 1.25
CA ARG A 247 -8.20 21.14 1.75
C ARG A 247 -9.04 20.54 2.87
N ASP A 248 -9.71 21.34 3.69
CA ASP A 248 -10.65 20.88 4.70
C ASP A 248 -11.84 20.11 4.10
N ILE A 249 -12.27 20.51 2.89
CA ILE A 249 -13.33 19.81 2.17
C ILE A 249 -12.78 18.53 1.54
N LEU A 250 -11.70 18.64 0.78
CA LEU A 250 -11.18 17.53 -0.02
C LEU A 250 -10.49 16.45 0.82
N VAL A 251 -9.76 16.85 1.86
CA VAL A 251 -8.93 15.99 2.72
C VAL A 251 -9.17 16.38 4.19
N PRO A 252 -10.29 15.93 4.81
CA PRO A 252 -10.76 16.41 6.11
C PRO A 252 -9.78 16.38 7.29
N ILE A 253 -8.74 15.55 7.24
CA ILE A 253 -7.66 15.53 8.24
C ILE A 253 -6.93 16.89 8.36
N ASN A 254 -7.05 17.75 7.34
CA ASN A 254 -6.50 19.10 7.35
C ASN A 254 -6.99 19.93 8.55
N ARG A 255 -8.23 19.76 8.99
CA ARG A 255 -8.76 20.43 10.19
C ARG A 255 -8.00 20.08 11.46
N LYS A 256 -7.40 18.88 11.51
CA LYS A 256 -6.57 18.42 12.62
C LYS A 256 -5.10 18.79 12.41
N TYR A 257 -4.61 18.69 11.18
CA TYR A 257 -3.24 19.02 10.79
C TYR A 257 -3.26 19.93 9.54
N PRO A 258 -3.33 21.26 9.74
CA PRO A 258 -3.39 22.24 8.66
C PRO A 258 -2.19 22.20 7.73
N ILE A 259 -2.30 22.84 6.55
CA ILE A 259 -1.25 22.83 5.52
C ILE A 259 0.09 23.31 6.09
N ALA A 260 0.08 24.32 6.96
CA ALA A 260 1.30 24.86 7.58
C ALA A 260 2.08 23.78 8.35
N ASP A 261 1.39 23.00 9.19
CA ASP A 261 1.97 21.91 9.97
C ASP A 261 2.45 20.78 9.07
N LEU A 262 1.67 20.45 8.04
CA LEU A 262 2.03 19.46 7.04
C LEU A 262 3.32 19.84 6.29
N MET A 263 3.43 21.09 5.83
CA MET A 263 4.63 21.58 5.16
C MET A 263 5.83 21.64 6.13
N ALA A 264 5.62 22.01 7.39
CA ALA A 264 6.66 21.99 8.41
C ALA A 264 7.20 20.56 8.62
N ALA A 265 6.33 19.56 8.71
CA ALA A 265 6.69 18.15 8.79
C ALA A 265 7.44 17.66 7.53
N CYS A 266 7.00 18.09 6.35
CA CYS A 266 7.68 17.76 5.10
C CYS A 266 9.11 18.34 5.04
N ARG A 267 9.33 19.57 5.53
CA ARG A 267 10.67 20.20 5.55
C ARG A 267 11.66 19.47 6.45
N ARG A 268 11.18 18.88 7.55
CA ARG A 268 11.99 18.12 8.52
C ARG A 268 12.06 16.62 8.23
N PHE A 269 11.53 16.17 7.08
CA PHE A 269 11.48 14.75 6.73
C PHE A 269 12.90 14.12 6.65
N PRO A 270 13.16 13.00 7.34
CA PRO A 270 14.49 12.39 7.36
C PRO A 270 15.00 11.93 5.98
N GLY A 271 16.21 12.41 5.65
CA GLY A 271 16.90 12.10 4.39
C GLY A 271 16.42 12.91 3.19
N LEU A 272 15.57 13.91 3.39
CA LEU A 272 15.10 14.82 2.33
C LEU A 272 16.27 15.45 1.58
N SER A 273 16.27 15.29 0.27
CA SER A 273 17.32 15.82 -0.61
C SER A 273 16.84 15.84 -2.06
N ASN A 274 17.63 16.42 -2.96
CA ASN A 274 17.33 16.35 -4.40
C ASN A 274 17.33 14.92 -4.95
N ALA A 275 18.01 13.97 -4.29
CA ALA A 275 17.99 12.54 -4.63
C ALA A 275 16.81 11.79 -3.99
N LYS A 276 16.32 12.26 -2.84
CA LYS A 276 15.17 11.70 -2.10
C LYS A 276 14.13 12.81 -1.89
N ARG A 277 13.45 13.17 -2.98
CA ARG A 277 12.39 14.18 -3.00
C ARG A 277 11.08 13.61 -2.46
N ILE A 278 10.25 14.47 -1.85
CA ILE A 278 8.85 14.14 -1.53
C ILE A 278 8.01 14.33 -2.79
N THR A 279 7.13 13.39 -3.08
CA THR A 279 6.12 13.56 -4.14
C THR A 279 4.87 14.17 -3.56
N PHE A 280 4.35 15.24 -4.13
CA PHE A 280 3.05 15.80 -3.77
C PHE A 280 2.04 15.36 -4.83
N GLU A 281 1.09 14.54 -4.40
CA GLU A 281 -0.03 14.11 -5.23
C GLU A 281 -1.10 15.21 -5.23
N TYR A 282 -1.55 15.59 -6.43
CA TYR A 282 -2.51 16.68 -6.62
C TYR A 282 -3.57 16.24 -7.62
N VAL A 283 -4.82 16.14 -7.18
CA VAL A 283 -5.91 15.66 -8.04
C VAL A 283 -6.51 16.86 -8.74
N MET A 284 -6.75 16.75 -10.05
CA MET A 284 -7.21 17.86 -10.88
C MET A 284 -8.74 17.85 -10.94
N LEU A 285 -9.37 18.67 -10.10
CA LEU A 285 -10.82 18.78 -9.98
C LEU A 285 -11.30 20.08 -10.62
N LYS A 286 -12.19 19.95 -11.60
CA LYS A 286 -12.65 21.04 -12.46
C LYS A 286 -13.24 22.19 -11.65
N GLY A 287 -12.65 23.37 -11.76
CA GLY A 287 -13.15 24.61 -11.13
C GLY A 287 -13.02 24.66 -9.61
N ILE A 288 -12.31 23.70 -8.99
CA ILE A 288 -12.18 23.60 -7.52
C ILE A 288 -10.76 23.92 -7.08
N ASN A 289 -9.78 23.28 -7.71
CA ASN A 289 -8.38 23.36 -7.28
C ASN A 289 -7.39 23.44 -8.46
N ASP A 290 -7.88 23.74 -9.66
CA ASP A 290 -7.15 23.64 -10.93
C ASP A 290 -6.87 25.00 -11.59
N SER A 291 -7.03 26.11 -10.85
CA SER A 291 -6.79 27.45 -11.42
C SER A 291 -5.29 27.76 -11.54
N PRO A 292 -4.90 28.69 -12.44
CA PRO A 292 -3.53 29.21 -12.48
C PRO A 292 -3.08 29.87 -11.17
N ALA A 293 -4.01 30.40 -10.37
CA ALA A 293 -3.70 30.95 -9.05
C ALA A 293 -3.31 29.83 -8.08
N ASP A 294 -3.98 28.68 -8.14
CA ASP A 294 -3.68 27.52 -7.30
C ASP A 294 -2.32 26.92 -7.66
N ALA A 295 -1.97 26.85 -8.94
CA ALA A 295 -0.63 26.44 -9.37
C ALA A 295 0.47 27.33 -8.78
N ARG A 296 0.28 28.65 -8.76
CA ARG A 296 1.24 29.59 -8.15
C ARG A 296 1.31 29.46 -6.63
N ARG A 297 0.17 29.24 -5.96
CA ARG A 297 0.14 28.95 -4.51
C ARG A 297 0.84 27.65 -4.18
N LEU A 298 0.64 26.60 -4.97
CA LEU A 298 1.34 25.32 -4.83
C LEU A 298 2.86 25.53 -4.87
N VAL A 299 3.35 26.25 -5.88
CA VAL A 299 4.79 26.60 -6.00
C VAL A 299 5.29 27.35 -4.77
N ALA A 300 4.51 28.31 -4.25
CA ALA A 300 4.88 29.06 -3.06
C ALA A 300 4.95 28.18 -1.80
N LEU A 301 3.98 27.28 -1.60
CA LEU A 301 3.94 26.35 -0.47
C LEU A 301 5.16 25.42 -0.43
N LEU A 302 5.56 24.92 -1.60
CA LEU A 302 6.63 23.93 -1.74
C LEU A 302 8.04 24.54 -1.70
N ARG A 303 8.16 25.87 -1.57
CA ARG A 303 9.45 26.54 -1.48
C ARG A 303 10.27 25.97 -0.31
N GLY A 304 11.51 25.59 -0.62
CA GLY A 304 12.45 24.99 0.34
C GLY A 304 12.25 23.49 0.58
N ILE A 305 11.32 22.83 -0.12
CA ILE A 305 11.12 21.38 -0.08
C ILE A 305 11.61 20.79 -1.40
N PRO A 306 12.65 19.93 -1.41
CA PRO A 306 12.97 19.09 -2.56
C PRO A 306 11.77 18.21 -2.93
N ALA A 307 11.05 18.62 -3.97
CA ALA A 307 9.74 18.06 -4.30
C ALA A 307 9.63 17.62 -5.77
N LYS A 308 8.67 16.75 -6.00
CA LYS A 308 8.05 16.49 -7.31
C LYS A 308 6.55 16.63 -7.12
N ILE A 309 5.84 17.04 -8.16
CA ILE A 309 4.39 17.19 -8.13
C ILE A 309 3.84 16.19 -9.14
N ASN A 310 2.92 15.35 -8.69
CA ASN A 310 2.25 14.39 -9.55
C ASN A 310 0.82 14.87 -9.75
N LEU A 311 0.52 15.39 -10.94
CA LEU A 311 -0.83 15.82 -11.27
C LEU A 311 -1.63 14.58 -11.67
N ILE A 312 -2.75 14.34 -11.00
CA ILE A 312 -3.62 13.20 -11.21
C ILE A 312 -4.91 13.70 -11.85
N PRO A 313 -5.13 13.46 -13.16
CA PRO A 313 -6.46 13.61 -13.75
C PRO A 313 -7.48 12.80 -12.94
N PHE A 314 -8.56 13.45 -12.53
CA PHE A 314 -9.54 12.80 -11.66
C PHE A 314 -10.20 11.60 -12.37
N ASN A 315 -10.31 10.49 -11.65
CA ASN A 315 -11.00 9.29 -12.12
C ASN A 315 -12.40 9.25 -11.49
N PRO A 316 -13.46 9.60 -12.24
CA PRO A 316 -14.81 9.63 -11.71
C PRO A 316 -15.27 8.23 -11.32
N TRP A 317 -16.16 8.18 -10.34
CA TRP A 317 -16.85 6.99 -9.87
C TRP A 317 -18.34 7.31 -9.67
N PRO A 318 -19.24 6.30 -9.70
CA PRO A 318 -20.68 6.54 -9.64
C PRO A 318 -21.12 7.34 -8.42
N GLY A 319 -21.72 8.51 -8.64
CA GLY A 319 -22.19 9.40 -7.57
C GLY A 319 -21.15 10.41 -7.05
N SER A 320 -19.94 10.46 -7.62
CA SER A 320 -18.97 11.52 -7.32
C SER A 320 -19.54 12.91 -7.65
N PRO A 321 -19.43 13.91 -6.76
CA PRO A 321 -19.85 15.29 -7.04
C PRO A 321 -18.81 16.07 -7.85
N TYR A 322 -17.70 15.44 -8.22
CA TYR A 322 -16.57 16.08 -8.88
C TYR A 322 -16.40 15.65 -10.34
N GLU A 323 -15.83 16.56 -11.13
CA GLU A 323 -15.46 16.35 -12.52
C GLU A 323 -13.94 16.50 -12.70
N CYS A 324 -13.39 15.78 -13.69
CA CYS A 324 -12.00 15.94 -14.07
C CYS A 324 -11.81 17.28 -14.78
N SER A 325 -10.75 18.01 -14.41
CA SER A 325 -10.31 19.18 -15.17
C SER A 325 -10.09 18.84 -16.64
N ASP A 326 -10.36 19.81 -17.51
CA ASP A 326 -10.10 19.68 -18.94
C ASP A 326 -8.59 19.58 -19.20
N TRP A 327 -8.19 18.87 -20.27
CA TRP A 327 -6.78 18.56 -20.51
C TRP A 327 -5.90 19.82 -20.68
N ASP A 328 -6.41 20.85 -21.36
CA ASP A 328 -5.73 22.13 -21.53
C ASP A 328 -5.53 22.88 -20.20
N VAL A 329 -6.45 22.72 -19.24
CA VAL A 329 -6.29 23.26 -17.88
C VAL A 329 -5.16 22.53 -17.15
N ILE A 330 -5.12 21.19 -17.24
CA ILE A 330 -4.08 20.37 -16.62
C ILE A 330 -2.71 20.69 -17.18
N GLU A 331 -2.58 20.81 -18.52
CA GLU A 331 -1.34 21.20 -19.18
C GLU A 331 -0.87 22.59 -18.74
N ARG A 332 -1.77 23.59 -18.71
CA ARG A 332 -1.43 24.94 -18.22
C ARG A 332 -1.00 24.94 -16.75
N PHE A 333 -1.66 24.17 -15.89
CA PHE A 333 -1.27 24.03 -14.49
C PHE A 333 0.13 23.42 -14.37
N SER A 334 0.37 22.34 -15.12
CA SER A 334 1.66 21.66 -15.19
C SER A 334 2.78 22.59 -15.66
N ASP A 335 2.54 23.37 -16.70
CA ASP A 335 3.50 24.34 -17.25
C ASP A 335 3.91 25.39 -16.24
N ILE A 336 2.96 25.93 -15.46
CA ILE A 336 3.26 26.92 -14.41
C ILE A 336 4.20 26.31 -13.36
N VAL A 337 3.91 25.09 -12.94
CA VAL A 337 4.71 24.36 -11.94
C VAL A 337 6.09 24.00 -12.50
N ALA A 338 6.16 23.53 -13.74
CA ALA A 338 7.40 23.17 -14.42
C ALA A 338 8.33 24.37 -14.61
N ARG A 339 7.80 25.53 -15.02
CA ARG A 339 8.56 26.79 -15.14
C ARG A 339 9.12 27.28 -13.82
N ALA A 340 8.52 26.89 -12.69
CA ALA A 340 9.04 27.18 -11.36
C ALA A 340 10.14 26.20 -10.89
N GLY A 341 10.55 25.24 -11.73
CA GLY A 341 11.65 24.30 -11.46
C GLY A 341 11.23 22.99 -10.80
N TYR A 342 9.93 22.74 -10.63
CA TYR A 342 9.44 21.46 -10.10
C TYR A 342 9.07 20.50 -11.21
N ALA A 343 9.53 19.25 -11.11
CA ALA A 343 9.06 18.20 -12.02
C ALA A 343 7.56 17.96 -11.79
N SER A 344 6.75 18.10 -12.84
CA SER A 344 5.29 18.01 -12.80
C SER A 344 4.75 17.01 -13.85
N PRO A 345 5.07 15.71 -13.76
CA PRO A 345 4.42 14.73 -14.62
C PRO A 345 2.91 14.72 -14.40
N VAL A 346 2.16 14.65 -15.51
CA VAL A 346 0.73 14.32 -15.49
C VAL A 346 0.61 12.80 -15.55
N ARG A 347 -0.05 12.21 -14.56
CA ARG A 347 -0.21 10.76 -14.45
C ARG A 347 -1.21 10.27 -15.49
N SER A 348 -0.79 9.36 -16.36
CA SER A 348 -1.71 8.64 -17.25
C SER A 348 -2.68 7.79 -16.40
N PRO A 349 -4.00 7.89 -16.62
CA PRO A 349 -4.97 6.99 -15.99
C PRO A 349 -4.67 5.54 -16.35
N ARG A 350 -4.79 4.63 -15.38
CA ARG A 350 -4.55 3.18 -15.57
C ARG A 350 -5.68 2.37 -14.96
N GLY A 351 -6.16 1.35 -15.68
CA GLY A 351 -7.22 0.45 -15.22
C GLY A 351 -8.58 1.12 -14.96
N ARG A 352 -8.89 2.21 -15.67
CA ARG A 352 -10.12 2.99 -15.44
C ARG A 352 -11.38 2.23 -15.87
N ASP A 353 -11.29 1.43 -16.92
CA ASP A 353 -12.35 0.55 -17.45
C ASP A 353 -12.81 -0.52 -16.43
N ILE A 354 -11.93 -0.91 -15.50
CA ILE A 354 -12.20 -1.91 -14.47
C ILE A 354 -12.29 -1.31 -13.05
N MET A 355 -12.48 0.01 -12.92
CA MET A 355 -12.52 0.70 -11.62
C MET A 355 -11.27 0.43 -10.74
N ALA A 356 -10.08 0.42 -11.35
CA ALA A 356 -8.81 0.19 -10.67
C ALA A 356 -7.92 1.45 -10.61
N ALA A 357 -8.37 2.57 -11.17
CA ALA A 357 -7.61 3.81 -11.14
C ALA A 357 -7.59 4.42 -9.72
N CYS A 358 -6.64 5.30 -9.46
CA CYS A 358 -6.48 5.91 -8.15
C CYS A 358 -7.76 6.63 -7.71
N GLY A 359 -8.24 6.29 -6.50
CA GLY A 359 -9.46 6.83 -5.91
C GLY A 359 -10.74 6.06 -6.25
N GLN A 360 -10.71 5.02 -7.09
CA GLN A 360 -11.92 4.26 -7.48
C GLN A 360 -12.17 2.99 -6.64
N LEU A 361 -11.20 2.58 -5.82
CA LEU A 361 -11.25 1.30 -5.09
C LEU A 361 -12.30 1.30 -3.98
N LYS A 362 -13.05 0.21 -3.85
CA LYS A 362 -14.06 -0.01 -2.80
C LYS A 362 -14.41 -1.49 -2.72
N SER A 363 -14.58 -2.02 -1.50
CA SER A 363 -15.12 -3.36 -1.27
C SER A 363 -16.51 -3.32 -0.64
N GLU A 364 -17.21 -4.45 -0.69
CA GLU A 364 -18.53 -4.62 -0.03
C GLU A 364 -18.40 -4.97 1.46
N SER A 365 -17.18 -4.99 2.02
CA SER A 365 -16.98 -5.30 3.44
C SER A 365 -17.63 -4.27 4.36
N GLU A 366 -18.46 -4.74 5.29
CA GLU A 366 -19.16 -3.90 6.26
C GLU A 366 -18.64 -4.08 7.69
N LYS A 367 -18.78 -3.04 8.51
CA LYS A 367 -18.41 -3.10 9.93
C LYS A 367 -19.60 -3.59 10.75
N LEU A 368 -19.46 -4.77 11.36
CA LEU A 368 -20.45 -5.26 12.32
C LEU A 368 -20.56 -4.34 13.55
N THR A 369 -21.80 -4.07 13.95
CA THR A 369 -22.10 -3.33 15.18
C THR A 369 -21.67 -4.12 16.42
N ALA A 370 -21.51 -3.44 17.55
CA ALA A 370 -21.16 -4.11 18.82
C ALA A 370 -22.22 -5.15 19.23
N LYS A 371 -23.49 -4.91 18.90
CA LYS A 371 -24.62 -5.80 19.18
C LYS A 371 -24.57 -7.06 18.31
N GLU A 372 -24.29 -6.92 17.01
CA GLU A 372 -24.12 -8.06 16.08
C GLU A 372 -22.89 -8.90 16.44
N ARG A 373 -21.80 -8.26 16.87
CA ARG A 373 -20.64 -8.98 17.39
C ARG A 373 -20.94 -9.81 18.63
N GLN A 374 -21.93 -9.45 19.45
CA GLN A 374 -22.32 -10.21 20.64
C GLN A 374 -23.41 -11.26 20.35
N ALA A 375 -24.28 -11.02 19.38
CA ALA A 375 -25.42 -11.89 19.06
C ALA A 375 -25.03 -13.23 18.40
N ASP A 376 -23.87 -13.31 17.73
CA ASP A 376 -23.30 -14.56 17.18
C ASP A 376 -22.35 -15.27 18.19
N THR A 377 -22.77 -15.38 19.45
CA THR A 377 -22.07 -16.14 20.51
C THR A 377 -23.07 -17.09 21.13
#